data_AF-A0A661MSI3-F1
#
_entry.id   AF-A0A661MSI3-F1
#
_cell.length_a   1.000
_cell.length_b   1.000
_cell.length_c   1.000
_cell.angle_alpha   90.00
_cell.angle_beta   90.00
_cell.angle_gamma   90.00
#
_symmetry.space_group_name_H-M   'P 1'
#
loop_
_entity.id
_entity.type
_entity.pdbx_description
1 polymer ?
#
loop_
_entity_poly.entity_id
_entity_poly.type
_entity_poly.pdbx_seq_one_letter_code
_entity_poly.pdbx_strand_id
1 'polypeptide(L)'
;MRWFFLGLFVSLVGACTSGGRTPTDGGIGPVDTGTMIRTCDDETDSDGDGLWDDFEGMTDRDGDGTPNYLDTDSDGDGINDNIERGSLMGCNAANTDGDAYPDYLDNDSDNDGLSDNEETTRYFTDPLDTDSDDDGFDDTAEIATGHDPLDPTDGLAEDDFYVVLPYGDPPVERDFLFGTTVRQADVFFMVDGTGSMSGEISQLKSSLGALVPQLTAVLTDVGVGFGGFAGFGGTAAGGCSTIIGMTICQDGPEGDDPFRLNSVITTNMSQMLSDVNLLAADYGGANWASSAEALYQAATGEGFMPWLGPQACPSVPDEVGRRYGYPCFRPGSLPIMVVLTDTSSKNGPNGASTYNDSLFTTPRGPHTYEEVLTSLNGIGARVIGIISGAEIDSPPPFTQFQTWARETGTVDAAGNPITFMISGDGSGLDARVVEAIRTLAEETPQDISTLTADGEDIPEQPTPVDARNFIKAITPLEVYNMGVAVPETVIARDDSTFYAVSPGHTVEFRVRFENDFHSPTSSAQVFLAEILVVGNGVAELDSHDVVIVVPAGSGPLI
;
A
#
# COMPACT_ATOMS: atom_id res chain seq x y z
N MET A 1 -12.88 -46.92 65.24
CA MET A 1 -13.32 -45.95 66.26
C MET A 1 -14.73 -45.51 65.86
N ARG A 2 -15.80 -46.01 66.52
CA ARG A 2 -16.73 -45.22 67.39
C ARG A 2 -16.76 -43.73 67.00
N TRP A 3 -17.90 -43.15 66.64
CA TRP A 3 -18.93 -42.70 67.59
C TRP A 3 -20.38 -42.81 67.08
N PHE A 4 -21.26 -43.06 68.05
CA PHE A 4 -22.73 -43.09 68.04
C PHE A 4 -23.29 -41.70 68.42
N PHE A 5 -24.52 -41.36 67.98
CA PHE A 5 -25.63 -40.68 68.72
C PHE A 5 -26.81 -40.56 67.72
N LEU A 6 -27.95 -41.26 67.79
CA LEU A 6 -29.03 -41.46 68.78
C LEU A 6 -30.11 -40.36 68.79
N GLY A 7 -31.36 -40.78 68.50
CA GLY A 7 -32.62 -40.17 68.94
C GLY A 7 -33.35 -39.39 67.85
N LEU A 8 -34.67 -39.42 67.67
CA LEU A 8 -35.77 -40.00 68.44
C LEU A 8 -37.05 -39.99 67.56
N PHE A 9 -37.92 -40.99 67.78
CA PHE A 9 -39.28 -41.17 67.27
C PHE A 9 -40.21 -39.94 67.41
N VAL A 10 -41.21 -39.82 66.51
CA VAL A 10 -42.66 -39.88 66.82
C VAL A 10 -43.49 -40.01 65.52
N SER A 11 -44.51 -40.84 65.57
CA SER A 11 -45.51 -41.15 64.55
C SER A 11 -46.81 -40.38 64.82
N LEU A 12 -47.57 -39.94 63.80
CA LEU A 12 -49.01 -40.24 63.63
C LEU A 12 -49.62 -39.57 62.38
N VAL A 13 -50.18 -40.42 61.51
CA VAL A 13 -51.49 -40.38 60.81
C VAL A 13 -52.26 -39.06 60.68
N GLY A 14 -52.71 -38.73 59.46
CA GLY A 14 -53.90 -37.88 59.27
C GLY A 14 -54.15 -37.28 57.87
N ALA A 15 -54.93 -38.01 57.05
CA ALA A 15 -55.97 -37.58 56.09
C ALA A 15 -55.72 -36.52 54.98
N CYS A 16 -56.23 -36.87 53.79
CA CYS A 16 -56.39 -36.07 52.58
C CYS A 16 -57.17 -34.76 52.75
N THR A 17 -56.73 -33.70 52.07
CA THR A 17 -57.58 -32.74 51.34
C THR A 17 -56.82 -32.11 50.16
N SER A 18 -57.59 -31.76 49.13
CA SER A 18 -57.30 -31.27 47.79
C SER A 18 -56.45 -29.98 47.64
N GLY A 19 -55.70 -29.90 46.53
CA GLY A 19 -55.59 -28.69 45.70
C GLY A 19 -54.25 -27.92 45.68
N GLY A 20 -53.41 -28.23 44.68
CA GLY A 20 -52.59 -27.28 43.88
C GLY A 20 -51.42 -26.53 44.53
N ARG A 21 -50.18 -26.90 44.13
CA ARG A 21 -49.01 -26.05 43.75
C ARG A 21 -47.77 -26.95 43.54
N THR A 22 -47.05 -26.80 42.43
CA THR A 22 -45.66 -27.27 42.23
C THR A 22 -44.69 -26.40 43.08
N PRO A 23 -43.38 -26.68 43.28
CA PRO A 23 -42.48 -27.65 42.64
C PRO A 23 -41.48 -28.40 43.59
N THR A 24 -40.62 -29.25 42.99
CA THR A 24 -39.22 -29.63 43.33
C THR A 24 -38.94 -31.13 43.42
N ASP A 25 -38.17 -31.58 42.42
CA ASP A 25 -36.87 -32.28 42.52
C ASP A 25 -36.76 -33.57 43.34
N GLY A 26 -36.07 -34.55 42.74
CA GLY A 26 -35.39 -35.61 43.48
C GLY A 26 -35.45 -37.00 42.86
N GLY A 27 -34.95 -37.16 41.63
CA GLY A 27 -34.82 -38.46 40.97
C GLY A 27 -33.48 -38.65 40.27
N ILE A 28 -32.43 -38.89 41.05
CA ILE A 28 -31.08 -39.27 40.61
C ILE A 28 -31.08 -40.61 39.83
N GLY A 29 -30.78 -40.51 38.53
CA GLY A 29 -30.49 -41.57 37.55
C GLY A 29 -29.74 -40.94 36.36
N PRO A 30 -28.94 -41.69 35.58
CA PRO A 30 -27.65 -41.28 35.02
C PRO A 30 -27.68 -40.00 34.18
N VAL A 31 -26.61 -39.20 34.32
CA VAL A 31 -26.34 -37.97 33.57
C VAL A 31 -26.41 -38.29 32.08
N ASP A 32 -27.38 -37.69 31.43
CA ASP A 32 -27.60 -37.71 29.99
C ASP A 32 -26.40 -37.04 29.30
N THR A 33 -25.84 -37.72 28.31
CA THR A 33 -24.71 -37.23 27.52
C THR A 33 -25.21 -36.24 26.48
N GLY A 34 -25.50 -35.01 26.92
CA GLY A 34 -25.24 -33.77 26.18
C GLY A 34 -25.90 -33.51 24.83
N THR A 35 -26.66 -34.43 24.22
CA THR A 35 -27.53 -34.11 23.10
C THR A 35 -28.91 -33.84 23.67
N MET A 36 -29.32 -32.58 23.74
CA MET A 36 -30.72 -32.24 24.01
C MET A 36 -31.52 -32.72 22.81
N ILE A 37 -31.95 -34.00 22.82
CA ILE A 37 -32.96 -34.46 21.87
C ILE A 37 -34.19 -33.60 22.18
N ARG A 38 -34.46 -32.60 21.32
CA ARG A 38 -35.76 -31.95 21.26
C ARG A 38 -36.75 -33.09 21.01
N THR A 39 -37.48 -33.50 22.04
CA THR A 39 -38.58 -34.45 21.86
C THR A 39 -39.72 -33.63 21.30
N CYS A 40 -39.95 -33.70 19.99
CA CYS A 40 -41.24 -33.29 19.46
C CYS A 40 -42.27 -34.30 19.96
N ASP A 41 -43.39 -33.77 20.42
CA ASP A 41 -44.48 -34.57 20.96
C ASP A 41 -45.53 -34.85 19.88
N ASP A 42 -45.41 -34.19 18.71
CA ASP A 42 -46.23 -34.32 17.52
C ASP A 42 -45.36 -34.69 16.30
N GLU A 43 -45.89 -35.58 15.45
CA GLU A 43 -45.29 -35.99 14.16
C GLU A 43 -46.00 -35.29 12.99
N THR A 44 -46.69 -34.18 13.28
CA THR A 44 -47.35 -33.36 12.25
C THR A 44 -46.29 -32.58 11.48
N ASP A 45 -46.44 -32.61 10.17
CA ASP A 45 -45.59 -32.02 9.15
C ASP A 45 -46.57 -31.39 8.14
N SER A 46 -46.78 -30.08 8.29
CA SER A 46 -47.90 -29.38 7.65
C SER A 46 -47.61 -28.96 6.20
N ASP A 47 -46.37 -28.66 5.85
CA ASP A 47 -45.90 -28.34 4.49
C ASP A 47 -45.35 -29.56 3.74
N GLY A 48 -44.99 -30.64 4.45
CA GLY A 48 -44.56 -31.91 3.88
C GLY A 48 -43.07 -31.95 3.51
N ASP A 49 -42.25 -31.12 4.13
CA ASP A 49 -40.81 -31.02 3.87
C ASP A 49 -40.00 -32.14 4.57
N GLY A 50 -40.59 -32.77 5.61
CA GLY A 50 -40.01 -33.83 6.41
C GLY A 50 -39.39 -33.38 7.74
N LEU A 51 -39.49 -32.10 8.09
CA LEU A 51 -39.40 -31.58 9.45
C LEU A 51 -40.79 -31.65 10.12
N TRP A 52 -40.84 -31.47 11.43
CA TRP A 52 -42.11 -31.53 12.17
C TRP A 52 -42.45 -30.16 12.74
N ASP A 53 -43.73 -29.78 12.73
CA ASP A 53 -44.18 -28.43 13.07
C ASP A 53 -43.66 -27.95 14.45
N ASP A 54 -43.56 -28.87 15.41
CA ASP A 54 -43.07 -28.60 16.77
C ASP A 54 -41.56 -28.23 16.79
N PHE A 55 -40.77 -28.78 15.85
CA PHE A 55 -39.35 -28.51 15.68
C PHE A 55 -39.12 -27.12 15.11
N GLU A 56 -39.71 -26.83 13.96
CA GLU A 56 -39.56 -25.58 13.20
C GLU A 56 -40.18 -24.40 13.96
N GLY A 57 -41.36 -24.62 14.54
CA GLY A 57 -42.05 -23.64 15.34
C GLY A 57 -42.73 -22.53 14.53
N MET A 58 -43.20 -21.49 15.25
CA MET A 58 -44.03 -20.41 14.68
C MET A 58 -43.23 -19.16 14.29
N THR A 59 -41.90 -19.25 14.23
CA THR A 59 -41.07 -18.18 13.68
C THR A 59 -41.30 -18.07 12.17
N ASP A 60 -40.92 -16.93 11.61
CA ASP A 60 -41.04 -16.57 10.20
C ASP A 60 -39.69 -15.93 9.87
N ARG A 61 -38.78 -16.76 9.34
CA ARG A 61 -37.35 -16.48 9.30
C ARG A 61 -36.99 -15.59 8.12
N ASP A 62 -37.65 -15.73 6.98
CA ASP A 62 -37.47 -14.89 5.80
C ASP A 62 -38.38 -13.63 5.80
N GLY A 63 -39.45 -13.64 6.62
CA GLY A 63 -40.36 -12.52 6.77
C GLY A 63 -41.42 -12.43 5.68
N ASP A 64 -41.67 -13.49 4.90
CA ASP A 64 -42.68 -13.48 3.83
C ASP A 64 -44.14 -13.52 4.35
N GLY A 65 -44.31 -13.83 5.64
CA GLY A 65 -45.58 -13.93 6.33
C GLY A 65 -46.10 -15.36 6.52
N THR A 66 -45.35 -16.37 6.05
CA THR A 66 -45.55 -17.80 6.25
C THR A 66 -44.65 -18.24 7.40
N PRO A 67 -45.20 -18.74 8.51
CA PRO A 67 -44.35 -19.29 9.57
C PRO A 67 -43.63 -20.55 9.07
N ASN A 68 -42.39 -20.78 9.52
CA ASN A 68 -41.51 -21.86 9.07
C ASN A 68 -42.21 -23.23 8.96
N TYR A 69 -43.02 -23.64 9.97
CA TYR A 69 -43.78 -24.91 9.93
C TYR A 69 -44.87 -25.05 8.83
N LEU A 70 -45.06 -24.01 8.01
CA LEU A 70 -45.94 -24.00 6.85
C LEU A 70 -45.20 -23.56 5.58
N ASP A 71 -43.91 -23.31 5.69
CA ASP A 71 -43.06 -22.82 4.62
C ASP A 71 -42.22 -23.97 4.09
N THR A 72 -41.98 -23.99 2.78
CA THR A 72 -41.15 -25.02 2.16
C THR A 72 -39.72 -24.56 1.87
N ASP A 73 -39.43 -23.30 2.17
CA ASP A 73 -38.19 -22.54 1.91
C ASP A 73 -38.08 -21.47 3.02
N SER A 74 -37.79 -21.91 4.25
CA SER A 74 -38.02 -21.14 5.48
C SER A 74 -37.12 -19.90 5.64
N ASP A 75 -35.94 -19.89 5.03
CA ASP A 75 -35.03 -18.73 4.97
C ASP A 75 -35.09 -17.95 3.66
N GLY A 76 -35.80 -18.47 2.66
CA GLY A 76 -36.16 -17.78 1.43
C GLY A 76 -34.99 -17.66 0.46
N ASP A 77 -34.01 -18.54 0.59
CA ASP A 77 -32.80 -18.58 -0.22
C ASP A 77 -33.06 -19.22 -1.61
N GLY A 78 -34.17 -19.96 -1.76
CA GLY A 78 -34.60 -20.59 -3.00
C GLY A 78 -34.24 -22.08 -3.14
N ILE A 79 -33.57 -22.66 -2.15
CA ILE A 79 -33.50 -24.09 -1.87
C ILE A 79 -34.75 -24.44 -1.03
N ASN A 80 -35.07 -25.73 -0.86
CA ASN A 80 -36.25 -26.12 -0.08
C ASN A 80 -35.78 -26.86 1.14
N ASP A 81 -36.43 -26.66 2.29
CA ASP A 81 -36.08 -27.23 3.58
C ASP A 81 -35.90 -28.76 3.53
N ASN A 82 -36.64 -29.44 2.64
CA ASN A 82 -36.53 -30.88 2.42
C ASN A 82 -35.18 -31.35 1.83
N ILE A 83 -34.45 -30.44 1.19
CA ILE A 83 -33.10 -30.59 0.65
C ILE A 83 -32.10 -30.24 1.76
N GLU A 84 -32.20 -29.05 2.37
CA GLU A 84 -31.24 -28.53 3.36
C GLU A 84 -31.26 -29.29 4.68
N ARG A 85 -32.40 -29.84 5.10
CA ARG A 85 -32.43 -30.75 6.27
C ARG A 85 -31.51 -31.98 6.11
N GLY A 86 -31.04 -32.24 4.90
CA GLY A 86 -30.19 -33.35 4.53
C GLY A 86 -30.88 -34.71 4.75
N SER A 87 -30.12 -35.67 5.29
CA SER A 87 -30.63 -37.03 5.57
C SER A 87 -31.44 -37.12 6.86
N LEU A 88 -31.62 -36.03 7.60
CA LEU A 88 -32.30 -35.97 8.88
C LEU A 88 -33.79 -35.67 8.70
N MET A 89 -34.64 -36.18 9.58
CA MET A 89 -36.10 -36.02 9.51
C MET A 89 -36.69 -35.82 10.90
N GLY A 90 -37.83 -35.14 10.96
CA GLY A 90 -38.59 -34.85 12.18
C GLY A 90 -37.90 -33.79 13.04
N CYS A 91 -37.48 -34.15 14.25
CA CYS A 91 -36.93 -33.19 15.23
C CYS A 91 -35.44 -32.86 15.05
N ASN A 92 -34.90 -33.01 13.85
CA ASN A 92 -33.49 -32.82 13.61
C ASN A 92 -33.26 -32.41 12.16
N ALA A 93 -32.37 -31.44 11.96
CA ALA A 93 -31.94 -30.93 10.67
C ALA A 93 -30.41 -30.91 10.62
N ALA A 94 -29.85 -30.79 9.41
CA ALA A 94 -28.43 -30.53 9.24
C ALA A 94 -28.10 -29.09 9.70
N ASN A 95 -26.85 -28.87 10.05
CA ASN A 95 -26.28 -27.61 10.51
C ASN A 95 -24.79 -27.76 10.26
N THR A 96 -24.36 -27.29 9.09
CA THR A 96 -23.08 -27.63 8.49
C THR A 96 -21.95 -26.82 9.14
N ASP A 97 -22.16 -25.52 9.34
CA ASP A 97 -21.19 -24.61 9.97
C ASP A 97 -21.17 -24.66 11.52
N GLY A 98 -22.18 -25.26 12.16
CA GLY A 98 -22.25 -25.37 13.62
C GLY A 98 -22.84 -24.17 14.34
N ASP A 99 -23.44 -23.19 13.65
CA ASP A 99 -23.89 -21.93 14.22
C ASP A 99 -25.25 -22.03 14.97
N ALA A 100 -25.98 -20.91 15.10
CA ALA A 100 -27.27 -20.89 15.78
C ALA A 100 -28.45 -21.33 14.89
N TYR A 101 -28.27 -21.40 13.58
CA TYR A 101 -29.29 -21.62 12.56
C TYR A 101 -28.99 -22.92 11.79
N PRO A 102 -29.85 -23.94 11.86
CA PRO A 102 -29.70 -25.12 11.00
C PRO A 102 -29.83 -24.74 9.53
N ASP A 103 -29.24 -25.53 8.62
CA ASP A 103 -29.11 -25.23 7.18
C ASP A 103 -30.42 -24.71 6.54
N TYR A 104 -31.57 -25.33 6.84
CA TYR A 104 -32.89 -24.87 6.32
C TYR A 104 -33.38 -23.49 6.83
N LEU A 105 -32.62 -22.86 7.72
CA LEU A 105 -32.86 -21.52 8.28
C LEU A 105 -31.65 -20.60 8.07
N ASP A 106 -30.67 -21.03 7.30
CA ASP A 106 -29.45 -20.29 7.01
C ASP A 106 -29.21 -20.17 5.51
N ASN A 107 -29.01 -18.93 5.05
CA ASN A 107 -28.85 -18.64 3.61
C ASN A 107 -27.43 -18.95 3.10
N ASP A 108 -26.54 -19.42 3.97
CA ASP A 108 -25.11 -19.65 3.77
C ASP A 108 -24.71 -20.80 4.72
N SER A 109 -25.05 -22.03 4.33
CA SER A 109 -25.09 -23.22 5.18
C SER A 109 -23.72 -23.61 5.74
N ASP A 110 -22.64 -23.34 5.00
CA ASP A 110 -21.26 -23.64 5.40
C ASP A 110 -20.45 -22.41 5.84
N ASN A 111 -21.02 -21.20 5.65
CA ASN A 111 -20.51 -19.92 6.13
C ASN A 111 -19.15 -19.55 5.51
N ASP A 112 -18.92 -19.98 4.27
CA ASP A 112 -17.72 -19.63 3.49
C ASP A 112 -17.79 -18.20 2.93
N GLY A 113 -19.01 -17.66 2.83
CA GLY A 113 -19.30 -16.35 2.27
C GLY A 113 -19.88 -16.39 0.84
N LEU A 114 -20.39 -17.50 0.34
CA LEU A 114 -21.34 -17.54 -0.78
C LEU A 114 -22.70 -17.97 -0.23
N SER A 115 -23.80 -17.42 -0.76
CA SER A 115 -25.11 -17.96 -0.37
C SER A 115 -25.38 -19.27 -1.12
N ASP A 116 -26.10 -20.21 -0.53
CA ASP A 116 -26.37 -21.52 -1.16
C ASP A 116 -27.02 -21.37 -2.55
N ASN A 117 -27.86 -20.34 -2.74
CA ASN A 117 -28.37 -19.96 -4.05
C ASN A 117 -27.30 -19.60 -5.09
N GLU A 118 -26.29 -18.79 -4.72
CA GLU A 118 -25.22 -18.38 -5.63
C GLU A 118 -24.36 -19.57 -6.01
N GLU A 119 -24.05 -20.42 -5.04
CA GLU A 119 -23.32 -21.65 -5.25
C GLU A 119 -24.07 -22.59 -6.19
N THR A 120 -25.34 -22.86 -5.95
CA THR A 120 -26.11 -23.80 -6.79
C THR A 120 -26.46 -23.25 -8.18
N THR A 121 -26.63 -21.93 -8.34
CA THR A 121 -27.16 -21.34 -9.58
C THR A 121 -26.13 -20.62 -10.44
N ARG A 122 -25.03 -20.14 -9.85
CA ARG A 122 -24.05 -19.28 -10.52
C ARG A 122 -22.67 -19.90 -10.59
N TYR A 123 -22.13 -20.36 -9.47
CA TYR A 123 -20.75 -20.86 -9.39
C TYR A 123 -20.65 -22.38 -9.53
N PHE A 124 -21.74 -23.09 -9.22
CA PHE A 124 -21.87 -24.54 -9.26
C PHE A 124 -20.94 -25.28 -8.28
N THR A 125 -20.67 -24.64 -7.14
CA THR A 125 -20.00 -25.16 -5.94
C THR A 125 -20.98 -25.97 -5.06
N ASP A 126 -20.50 -26.61 -4.00
CA ASP A 126 -21.27 -27.41 -3.04
C ASP A 126 -21.63 -26.57 -1.80
N PRO A 127 -22.91 -26.22 -1.57
CA PRO A 127 -23.30 -25.33 -0.47
C PRO A 127 -23.08 -25.81 0.95
N LEU A 128 -22.53 -27.02 1.10
CA LEU A 128 -22.26 -27.64 2.38
C LEU A 128 -20.76 -27.90 2.57
N ASP A 129 -19.93 -27.33 1.70
CA ASP A 129 -18.49 -27.53 1.68
C ASP A 129 -17.77 -26.25 1.28
N THR A 130 -17.12 -25.62 2.26
CA THR A 130 -16.49 -24.31 2.10
C THR A 130 -15.41 -24.27 1.01
N ASP A 131 -14.84 -25.44 0.66
CA ASP A 131 -13.76 -25.65 -0.33
C ASP A 131 -14.19 -26.80 -1.25
N SER A 132 -14.94 -26.48 -2.30
CA SER A 132 -15.64 -27.45 -3.15
C SER A 132 -14.72 -28.43 -3.89
N ASP A 133 -13.44 -28.09 -4.06
CA ASP A 133 -12.47 -28.91 -4.77
C ASP A 133 -11.32 -29.49 -3.92
N ASP A 134 -11.36 -29.26 -2.61
CA ASP A 134 -10.46 -29.76 -1.58
C ASP A 134 -8.98 -29.32 -1.79
N ASP A 135 -8.74 -28.14 -2.35
CA ASP A 135 -7.38 -27.65 -2.61
C ASP A 135 -6.78 -26.77 -1.49
N GLY A 136 -7.63 -26.38 -0.53
CA GLY A 136 -7.30 -25.69 0.70
C GLY A 136 -7.71 -24.22 0.74
N PHE A 137 -8.50 -23.74 -0.23
CA PHE A 137 -9.03 -22.39 -0.28
C PHE A 137 -10.56 -22.38 -0.35
N ASP A 138 -11.17 -21.40 0.32
CA ASP A 138 -12.63 -21.31 0.34
C ASP A 138 -13.14 -20.83 -1.05
N ASP A 139 -14.29 -21.33 -1.49
CA ASP A 139 -14.86 -21.04 -2.83
C ASP A 139 -15.01 -19.53 -3.07
N THR A 140 -15.48 -18.81 -2.04
CA THR A 140 -15.57 -17.35 -2.07
C THR A 140 -14.23 -16.67 -2.37
N ALA A 141 -13.15 -17.18 -1.77
CA ALA A 141 -11.82 -16.60 -1.89
C ALA A 141 -11.29 -16.74 -3.32
N GLU A 142 -11.51 -17.90 -3.93
CA GLU A 142 -11.10 -18.18 -5.30
C GLU A 142 -11.89 -17.33 -6.31
N ILE A 143 -13.21 -17.22 -6.15
CA ILE A 143 -14.03 -16.37 -7.01
C ILE A 143 -13.61 -14.90 -6.90
N ALA A 144 -13.34 -14.43 -5.68
CA ALA A 144 -12.94 -13.06 -5.41
C ALA A 144 -11.59 -12.68 -6.03
N THR A 145 -10.68 -13.65 -6.15
CA THR A 145 -9.34 -13.49 -6.71
C THR A 145 -9.26 -13.89 -8.19
N GLY A 146 -10.33 -14.47 -8.74
CA GLY A 146 -10.45 -14.83 -10.16
C GLY A 146 -9.95 -16.23 -10.51
N HIS A 147 -9.86 -17.10 -9.51
CA HIS A 147 -9.57 -18.53 -9.62
C HIS A 147 -10.86 -19.36 -9.80
N ASP A 148 -10.73 -20.61 -10.24
CA ASP A 148 -11.86 -21.52 -10.49
C ASP A 148 -12.08 -22.47 -9.29
N PRO A 149 -13.16 -22.30 -8.49
CA PRO A 149 -13.41 -23.07 -7.25
C PRO A 149 -13.77 -24.55 -7.46
N LEU A 150 -13.57 -25.05 -8.69
CA LEU A 150 -13.84 -26.42 -9.10
C LEU A 150 -12.61 -27.04 -9.79
N ASP A 151 -11.47 -26.34 -9.84
CA ASP A 151 -10.20 -26.82 -10.37
C ASP A 151 -9.12 -26.80 -9.26
N PRO A 152 -8.82 -27.96 -8.63
CA PRO A 152 -7.90 -28.03 -7.48
C PRO A 152 -6.42 -27.88 -7.88
N THR A 153 -6.17 -27.39 -9.09
CA THR A 153 -4.85 -27.00 -9.60
C THR A 153 -4.72 -25.49 -9.80
N ASP A 154 -5.79 -24.74 -9.54
CA ASP A 154 -5.89 -23.29 -9.65
C ASP A 154 -6.04 -22.59 -8.29
N GLY A 155 -5.57 -23.17 -7.19
CA GLY A 155 -5.62 -22.50 -5.89
C GLY A 155 -4.79 -21.22 -5.76
N LEU A 156 -5.11 -20.46 -4.72
CA LEU A 156 -4.46 -19.20 -4.34
C LEU A 156 -2.98 -19.36 -4.01
N ALA A 157 -2.21 -18.29 -4.24
CA ALA A 157 -0.84 -18.25 -3.75
C ALA A 157 -0.81 -17.91 -2.24
N GLU A 158 0.23 -18.35 -1.52
CA GLU A 158 0.38 -18.10 -0.06
C GLU A 158 0.43 -16.60 0.29
N ASP A 159 0.68 -15.74 -0.70
CA ASP A 159 0.72 -14.29 -0.63
C ASP A 159 -0.62 -13.59 -0.93
N ASP A 160 -1.62 -14.30 -1.49
CA ASP A 160 -2.98 -13.79 -1.71
C ASP A 160 -3.77 -13.88 -0.40
N PHE A 161 -4.09 -12.72 0.16
CA PHE A 161 -4.67 -12.66 1.50
C PHE A 161 -6.18 -12.48 1.48
N TYR A 162 -6.86 -13.39 2.18
CA TYR A 162 -8.31 -13.44 2.33
C TYR A 162 -8.75 -13.27 3.80
N VAL A 163 -9.81 -12.51 4.03
CA VAL A 163 -10.46 -12.39 5.35
C VAL A 163 -11.98 -12.23 5.27
N VAL A 164 -12.69 -13.10 6.00
CA VAL A 164 -14.14 -12.97 6.24
C VAL A 164 -14.39 -12.09 7.46
N LEU A 165 -15.23 -11.05 7.30
CA LEU A 165 -15.55 -10.06 8.32
C LEU A 165 -17.08 -9.86 8.44
N PRO A 166 -17.77 -10.74 9.19
CA PRO A 166 -19.18 -10.54 9.52
C PRO A 166 -19.41 -9.20 10.22
N TYR A 167 -20.59 -8.61 9.99
CA TYR A 167 -20.91 -7.30 10.56
C TYR A 167 -21.09 -7.36 12.08
N GLY A 168 -20.26 -6.60 12.80
CA GLY A 168 -20.32 -6.50 14.26
C GLY A 168 -19.52 -7.58 15.01
N ASP A 169 -18.86 -8.46 14.27
CA ASP A 169 -18.02 -9.50 14.85
C ASP A 169 -16.70 -8.98 15.42
N PRO A 170 -16.04 -9.75 16.29
CA PRO A 170 -14.74 -9.36 16.84
C PRO A 170 -13.69 -9.12 15.74
N PRO A 171 -12.73 -8.21 15.98
CA PRO A 171 -11.67 -7.93 15.01
C PRO A 171 -10.79 -9.15 14.73
N VAL A 172 -10.34 -9.27 13.48
CA VAL A 172 -9.39 -10.29 13.03
C VAL A 172 -8.00 -9.67 12.88
N GLU A 173 -6.96 -10.35 13.37
CA GLU A 173 -5.56 -9.93 13.22
C GLU A 173 -4.78 -10.92 12.36
N ARG A 174 -3.94 -10.39 11.46
CA ARG A 174 -3.08 -11.14 10.55
C ARG A 174 -1.73 -10.45 10.37
N ASP A 175 -0.68 -11.24 10.21
CA ASP A 175 0.69 -10.75 10.12
C ASP A 175 1.20 -10.97 8.69
N PHE A 176 1.77 -9.93 8.09
CA PHE A 176 2.25 -9.94 6.70
C PHE A 176 3.73 -9.62 6.64
N LEU A 177 4.44 -10.29 5.73
CA LEU A 177 5.85 -10.05 5.44
C LEU A 177 5.99 -9.31 4.12
N PHE A 178 6.70 -8.19 4.14
CA PHE A 178 6.98 -7.39 2.95
C PHE A 178 8.48 -7.26 2.71
N GLY A 179 8.89 -7.24 1.45
CA GLY A 179 10.24 -6.90 1.05
C GLY A 179 10.54 -5.40 1.14
N THR A 180 11.81 -5.04 1.37
CA THR A 180 12.25 -3.63 1.40
C THR A 180 13.13 -3.23 0.22
N THR A 181 13.15 -4.04 -0.85
CA THR A 181 13.97 -3.76 -2.03
C THR A 181 13.30 -2.68 -2.88
N VAL A 182 14.05 -1.66 -3.30
CA VAL A 182 13.53 -0.63 -4.20
C VAL A 182 13.25 -1.25 -5.57
N ARG A 183 11.98 -1.30 -5.99
CA ARG A 183 11.56 -1.89 -7.28
C ARG A 183 11.55 -0.88 -8.41
N GLN A 184 11.22 0.37 -8.10
CA GLN A 184 11.05 1.44 -9.07
C GLN A 184 11.80 2.71 -8.65
N ALA A 185 12.53 3.31 -9.60
CA ALA A 185 13.14 4.62 -9.39
C ALA A 185 13.18 5.46 -10.67
N ASP A 186 13.24 6.77 -10.48
CA ASP A 186 13.33 7.74 -11.55
C ASP A 186 14.60 8.56 -11.43
N VAL A 187 15.48 8.42 -12.41
CA VAL A 187 16.77 9.10 -12.44
C VAL A 187 16.67 10.33 -13.33
N PHE A 188 16.69 11.51 -12.70
CA PHE A 188 16.74 12.78 -13.41
C PHE A 188 18.17 13.32 -13.43
N PHE A 189 18.78 13.34 -14.60
CA PHE A 189 20.11 13.92 -14.79
C PHE A 189 20.01 15.43 -14.96
N MET A 190 20.53 16.15 -13.98
CA MET A 190 20.68 17.59 -14.00
C MET A 190 22.12 17.93 -14.33
N VAL A 191 22.34 18.46 -15.52
CA VAL A 191 23.70 18.69 -16.02
C VAL A 191 23.97 20.18 -16.12
N ASP A 192 25.07 20.60 -15.49
CA ASP A 192 25.61 21.92 -15.65
C ASP A 192 25.94 22.16 -17.13
N GLY A 193 25.28 23.16 -17.69
CA GLY A 193 25.39 23.55 -19.09
C GLY A 193 26.44 24.62 -19.33
N THR A 194 27.30 24.96 -18.38
CA THR A 194 28.39 25.92 -18.61
C THR A 194 29.41 25.37 -19.60
N GLY A 195 30.18 26.25 -20.25
CA GLY A 195 31.10 25.86 -21.33
C GLY A 195 32.22 24.90 -20.89
N SER A 196 32.55 24.83 -19.59
CA SER A 196 33.53 23.89 -19.04
C SER A 196 33.02 22.45 -19.05
N MET A 197 31.70 22.24 -18.98
CA MET A 197 31.06 20.91 -18.86
C MET A 197 30.82 20.19 -20.20
N SER A 198 31.40 20.71 -21.29
CA SER A 198 31.19 20.16 -22.64
C SER A 198 31.75 18.74 -22.81
N GLY A 199 32.80 18.37 -22.08
CA GLY A 199 33.37 17.02 -22.09
C GLY A 199 32.45 16.01 -21.42
N GLU A 200 31.93 16.37 -20.25
CA GLU A 200 31.01 15.61 -19.41
C GLU A 200 29.69 15.34 -20.14
N ILE A 201 29.11 16.37 -20.76
CA ILE A 201 27.90 16.24 -21.59
C ILE A 201 28.16 15.26 -22.75
N SER A 202 29.31 15.38 -23.42
CA SER A 202 29.67 14.49 -24.53
C SER A 202 29.84 13.04 -24.05
N GLN A 203 30.45 12.84 -22.88
CA GLN A 203 30.63 11.54 -22.27
C GLN A 203 29.27 10.93 -21.91
N LEU A 204 28.39 11.66 -21.22
CA LEU A 204 27.04 11.20 -20.86
C LEU A 204 26.24 10.75 -22.09
N LYS A 205 26.23 11.56 -23.16
CA LYS A 205 25.58 11.23 -24.44
C LYS A 205 26.11 9.92 -25.03
N SER A 206 27.42 9.70 -24.95
CA SER A 206 28.06 8.51 -25.50
C SER A 206 27.85 7.26 -24.65
N SER A 207 27.76 7.40 -23.33
CA SER A 207 27.71 6.28 -22.39
C SER A 207 26.29 5.86 -22.01
N LEU A 208 25.27 6.69 -22.22
CA LEU A 208 23.90 6.43 -21.78
C LEU A 208 23.37 5.06 -22.24
N GLY A 209 23.66 4.67 -23.48
CA GLY A 209 23.22 3.38 -24.03
C GLY A 209 23.80 2.16 -23.31
N ALA A 210 24.96 2.29 -22.66
CA ALA A 210 25.52 1.26 -21.80
C ALA A 210 25.14 1.44 -20.32
N LEU A 211 24.82 2.67 -19.92
CA LEU A 211 24.45 3.03 -18.55
C LEU A 211 23.07 2.46 -18.18
N VAL A 212 22.04 2.73 -18.98
CA VAL A 212 20.66 2.35 -18.63
C VAL A 212 20.49 0.83 -18.47
N PRO A 213 21.09 -0.04 -19.30
CA PRO A 213 21.08 -1.49 -19.06
C PRO A 213 21.74 -1.92 -17.74
N GLN A 214 22.73 -1.16 -17.25
CA GLN A 214 23.36 -1.44 -15.94
C GLN A 214 22.48 -0.96 -14.78
N LEU A 215 21.74 0.13 -14.96
CA LEU A 215 20.78 0.61 -13.96
C LEU A 215 19.59 -0.35 -13.83
N THR A 216 19.05 -0.81 -14.97
CA THR A 216 17.95 -1.78 -15.01
C THR A 216 18.33 -3.18 -14.52
N ALA A 217 19.62 -3.47 -14.38
CA ALA A 217 20.11 -4.69 -13.73
C ALA A 217 20.09 -4.61 -12.20
N VAL A 218 20.04 -3.39 -11.64
CA VAL A 218 19.96 -3.13 -10.19
C VAL A 218 18.52 -2.89 -9.78
N LEU A 219 17.79 -2.10 -10.57
CA LEU A 219 16.41 -1.69 -10.33
C LEU A 219 15.53 -2.25 -11.43
N THR A 220 14.45 -2.95 -11.09
CA THR A 220 13.56 -3.60 -12.06
C THR A 220 12.86 -2.61 -13.00
N ASP A 221 12.51 -1.42 -12.51
CA ASP A 221 11.86 -0.38 -13.30
C ASP A 221 12.54 0.99 -13.13
N VAL A 222 13.25 1.44 -14.18
CA VAL A 222 13.99 2.71 -14.17
C VAL A 222 13.48 3.65 -15.24
N GLY A 223 13.02 4.81 -14.80
CA GLY A 223 12.72 5.96 -15.64
C GLY A 223 13.94 6.89 -15.71
N VAL A 224 14.19 7.50 -16.86
CA VAL A 224 15.28 8.47 -17.03
C VAL A 224 14.77 9.73 -17.70
N GLY A 225 15.20 10.89 -17.19
CA GLY A 225 14.94 12.20 -17.78
C GLY A 225 16.16 13.12 -17.67
N PHE A 226 16.12 14.23 -18.39
CA PHE A 226 17.25 15.15 -18.50
C PHE A 226 16.84 16.61 -18.30
N GLY A 227 17.69 17.35 -17.59
CA GLY A 227 17.60 18.79 -17.44
C GLY A 227 18.97 19.44 -17.45
N GLY A 228 19.00 20.69 -17.87
CA GLY A 228 20.18 21.54 -17.84
C GLY A 228 20.04 22.65 -16.81
N PHE A 229 21.16 23.16 -16.30
CA PHE A 229 21.18 24.41 -15.53
C PHE A 229 22.48 25.16 -15.78
N ALA A 230 22.48 26.48 -15.61
CA ALA A 230 23.68 27.30 -15.70
C ALA A 230 23.63 28.41 -14.63
N GLY A 231 23.63 29.68 -15.02
CA GLY A 231 23.33 30.81 -14.16
C GLY A 231 22.01 31.49 -14.52
N PHE A 232 21.71 32.60 -13.83
CA PHE A 232 20.64 33.51 -14.27
C PHE A 232 21.17 34.44 -15.35
N GLY A 233 20.89 34.11 -16.62
CA GLY A 233 21.28 34.93 -17.77
C GLY A 233 20.51 36.25 -17.87
N GLY A 234 21.22 37.31 -18.29
CA GLY A 234 20.66 38.65 -18.51
C GLY A 234 20.72 39.10 -19.98
N THR A 235 20.10 40.24 -20.31
CA THR A 235 20.24 40.86 -21.66
C THR A 235 21.56 41.63 -21.78
N ALA A 236 22.17 41.62 -22.98
CA ALA A 236 23.49 42.19 -23.25
C ALA A 236 23.83 43.52 -22.54
N ALA A 237 25.05 43.55 -21.98
CA ALA A 237 25.78 44.68 -21.36
C ALA A 237 25.61 44.89 -19.84
N GLY A 238 25.78 43.82 -19.03
CA GLY A 238 26.17 43.95 -17.62
C GLY A 238 25.22 44.79 -16.75
N GLY A 239 23.93 44.78 -17.10
CA GLY A 239 22.89 45.58 -16.48
C GLY A 239 21.76 44.73 -15.93
N CYS A 240 20.91 45.36 -15.13
CA CYS A 240 19.65 44.76 -14.70
C CYS A 240 18.57 45.01 -15.74
N SER A 241 17.80 43.98 -16.09
CA SER A 241 16.64 44.09 -16.97
C SER A 241 15.36 43.76 -16.21
N THR A 242 14.30 44.55 -16.41
CA THR A 242 12.97 44.23 -15.89
C THR A 242 12.19 43.46 -16.95
N ILE A 243 11.86 42.19 -16.68
CA ILE A 243 11.09 41.32 -17.56
C ILE A 243 9.85 40.86 -16.80
N ILE A 244 8.65 41.11 -17.34
CA ILE A 244 7.36 40.73 -16.71
C ILE A 244 7.26 41.20 -15.23
N GLY A 245 7.78 42.40 -14.94
CA GLY A 245 7.76 42.98 -13.58
C GLY A 245 8.87 42.48 -12.63
N MET A 246 9.72 41.55 -13.06
CA MET A 246 10.88 41.07 -12.32
C MET A 246 12.13 41.83 -12.76
N THR A 247 12.78 42.55 -11.84
CA THR A 247 14.12 43.11 -12.11
C THR A 247 15.15 42.04 -11.84
N ILE A 248 15.91 41.71 -12.87
CA ILE A 248 16.91 40.65 -12.87
C ILE A 248 18.23 41.30 -13.22
N CYS A 249 19.24 41.15 -12.37
CA CYS A 249 20.60 41.54 -12.73
C CYS A 249 21.41 40.33 -13.15
N GLN A 250 22.21 40.53 -14.19
CA GLN A 250 23.02 39.50 -14.82
C GLN A 250 23.98 38.84 -13.81
N ASP A 251 23.93 37.51 -13.74
CA ASP A 251 24.89 36.69 -12.99
C ASP A 251 25.62 35.66 -13.88
N GLY A 252 25.05 35.33 -15.04
CA GLY A 252 25.67 34.56 -16.12
C GLY A 252 25.58 35.25 -17.50
N PRO A 253 26.23 34.74 -18.56
CA PRO A 253 26.08 35.20 -19.93
C PRO A 253 24.61 35.29 -20.42
N GLU A 254 24.37 36.05 -21.49
CA GLU A 254 23.07 36.06 -22.17
C GLU A 254 22.80 34.68 -22.79
N GLY A 255 21.66 34.08 -22.47
CA GLY A 255 21.31 32.71 -22.90
C GLY A 255 21.48 31.64 -21.81
N ASP A 256 22.07 31.98 -20.66
CA ASP A 256 22.07 31.10 -19.50
C ASP A 256 20.67 31.02 -18.89
N ASP A 257 20.24 29.80 -18.60
CA ASP A 257 18.98 29.51 -17.94
C ASP A 257 19.24 28.88 -16.56
N PRO A 258 18.57 29.35 -15.50
CA PRO A 258 18.75 28.79 -14.16
C PRO A 258 18.27 27.33 -14.08
N PHE A 259 17.36 26.94 -14.97
CA PHE A 259 16.92 25.58 -15.19
C PHE A 259 16.30 25.44 -16.59
N ARG A 260 16.56 24.31 -17.24
CA ARG A 260 15.93 23.88 -18.49
C ARG A 260 15.46 22.45 -18.33
N LEU A 261 14.18 22.20 -18.62
CA LEU A 261 13.69 20.85 -18.82
C LEU A 261 14.00 20.41 -20.25
N ASN A 262 14.88 19.41 -20.41
CA ASN A 262 15.21 18.85 -21.72
C ASN A 262 14.31 17.66 -22.06
N SER A 263 14.00 16.81 -21.07
CA SER A 263 13.01 15.75 -21.19
C SER A 263 12.41 15.39 -19.85
N VAL A 264 11.15 14.93 -19.90
CA VAL A 264 10.50 14.28 -18.77
C VAL A 264 11.01 12.84 -18.61
N ILE A 265 10.72 12.22 -17.48
CA ILE A 265 11.00 10.82 -17.22
C ILE A 265 10.28 9.95 -18.27
N THR A 266 11.05 9.05 -18.88
CA THR A 266 10.54 8.00 -19.76
C THR A 266 11.23 6.68 -19.43
N THR A 267 10.54 5.55 -19.64
CA THR A 267 11.12 4.19 -19.60
C THR A 267 11.51 3.70 -21.00
N ASN A 268 11.22 4.49 -22.04
CA ASN A 268 11.54 4.12 -23.41
C ASN A 268 13.00 4.44 -23.75
N MET A 269 13.83 3.40 -23.85
CA MET A 269 15.26 3.52 -24.18
C MET A 269 15.55 4.36 -25.43
N SER A 270 14.75 4.19 -26.51
CA SER A 270 14.98 4.95 -27.74
C SER A 270 14.70 6.44 -27.56
N GLN A 271 13.73 6.78 -26.72
CA GLN A 271 13.43 8.16 -26.35
C GLN A 271 14.53 8.73 -25.46
N MET A 272 15.00 8.00 -24.44
CA MET A 272 16.13 8.42 -23.59
C MET A 272 17.39 8.76 -24.43
N LEU A 273 17.73 7.92 -25.41
CA LEU A 273 18.87 8.13 -26.30
C LEU A 273 18.69 9.33 -27.24
N SER A 274 17.45 9.69 -27.58
CA SER A 274 17.15 10.92 -28.31
C SER A 274 17.27 12.13 -27.38
N ASP A 275 16.69 12.04 -26.19
CA ASP A 275 16.54 13.13 -25.24
C ASP A 275 17.86 13.61 -24.66
N VAL A 276 18.79 12.69 -24.38
CA VAL A 276 20.13 13.07 -23.90
C VAL A 276 20.86 13.97 -24.91
N ASN A 277 20.54 13.88 -26.20
CA ASN A 277 21.15 14.73 -27.22
C ASN A 277 20.65 16.18 -27.17
N LEU A 278 19.55 16.46 -26.48
CA LEU A 278 19.01 17.80 -26.25
C LEU A 278 19.84 18.59 -25.24
N LEU A 279 20.64 17.93 -24.39
CA LEU A 279 21.59 18.59 -23.50
C LEU A 279 22.62 19.38 -24.32
N ALA A 280 22.92 20.60 -23.91
CA ALA A 280 23.89 21.45 -24.58
C ALA A 280 24.72 22.24 -23.57
N ALA A 281 25.98 22.50 -23.92
CA ALA A 281 26.82 23.45 -23.23
C ALA A 281 26.65 24.84 -23.88
N ASP A 282 26.51 25.85 -23.05
CA ASP A 282 26.42 27.26 -23.41
C ASP A 282 27.81 27.90 -23.60
N TYR A 283 27.83 29.13 -24.09
CA TYR A 283 29.07 29.88 -24.32
C TYR A 283 29.50 30.64 -23.07
N GLY A 284 30.62 30.22 -22.46
CA GLY A 284 31.26 30.92 -21.36
C GLY A 284 31.34 30.06 -20.10
N GLY A 285 32.26 30.40 -19.20
CA GLY A 285 32.35 29.78 -17.88
C GLY A 285 31.61 30.63 -16.86
N ALA A 286 30.79 30.01 -16.02
CA ALA A 286 30.32 30.62 -14.79
C ALA A 286 31.28 30.23 -13.65
N ASN A 287 31.49 31.13 -12.68
CA ASN A 287 32.28 30.80 -11.49
C ASN A 287 31.43 30.09 -10.41
N TRP A 288 30.11 30.01 -10.62
CA TRP A 288 29.12 29.41 -9.73
C TRP A 288 27.89 29.04 -10.57
N ALA A 289 27.24 27.92 -10.28
CA ALA A 289 26.03 27.49 -10.96
C ALA A 289 24.76 27.68 -10.09
N SER A 290 23.58 27.55 -10.71
CA SER A 290 22.27 27.67 -10.06
C SER A 290 21.67 26.32 -9.68
N SER A 291 22.48 25.30 -9.38
CA SER A 291 21.97 23.94 -9.14
C SER A 291 20.91 23.86 -8.02
N ALA A 292 21.00 24.69 -6.98
CA ALA A 292 19.98 24.78 -5.93
C ALA A 292 18.61 25.23 -6.49
N GLU A 293 18.59 26.29 -7.30
CA GLU A 293 17.37 26.74 -7.97
C GLU A 293 16.85 25.68 -8.94
N ALA A 294 17.75 25.03 -9.68
CA ALA A 294 17.39 23.96 -10.60
C ALA A 294 16.75 22.78 -9.87
N LEU A 295 17.28 22.37 -8.70
CA LEU A 295 16.75 21.30 -7.87
C LEU A 295 15.33 21.65 -7.37
N TYR A 296 15.13 22.89 -6.91
CA TYR A 296 13.81 23.34 -6.49
C TYR A 296 12.80 23.28 -7.64
N GLN A 297 13.18 23.80 -8.80
CA GLN A 297 12.30 23.77 -9.97
C GLN A 297 12.01 22.33 -10.38
N ALA A 298 13.02 21.47 -10.48
CA ALA A 298 12.85 20.06 -10.80
C ALA A 298 11.88 19.36 -9.84
N ALA A 299 12.01 19.60 -8.53
CA ALA A 299 11.14 19.01 -7.51
C ALA A 299 9.69 19.51 -7.60
N THR A 300 9.48 20.80 -7.85
CA THR A 300 8.15 21.43 -7.66
C THR A 300 7.36 21.64 -8.96
N GLY A 301 8.03 21.86 -10.10
CA GLY A 301 7.38 22.25 -11.35
C GLY A 301 6.83 23.68 -11.38
N GLU A 302 7.09 24.49 -10.33
CA GLU A 302 6.55 25.87 -10.22
C GLU A 302 7.14 26.83 -11.25
N GLY A 303 8.39 26.58 -11.66
CA GLY A 303 9.14 27.45 -12.55
C GLY A 303 9.62 28.73 -11.91
N PHE A 304 10.42 29.45 -12.70
CA PHE A 304 10.93 30.76 -12.36
C PHE A 304 10.86 31.64 -13.61
N MET A 305 9.77 32.41 -13.71
CA MET A 305 9.59 33.35 -14.82
C MET A 305 10.69 34.42 -14.82
N PRO A 306 11.10 34.96 -15.98
CA PRO A 306 10.62 34.65 -17.33
C PRO A 306 11.25 33.40 -17.98
N TRP A 307 12.22 32.73 -17.35
CA TRP A 307 12.97 31.64 -17.98
C TRP A 307 12.12 30.39 -18.20
N LEU A 308 11.35 29.99 -17.18
CA LEU A 308 10.49 28.82 -17.27
C LEU A 308 9.18 29.08 -16.53
N GLY A 309 8.07 28.89 -17.23
CA GLY A 309 6.73 28.95 -16.63
C GLY A 309 6.33 27.62 -15.99
N PRO A 310 5.37 27.63 -15.05
CA PRO A 310 4.92 26.42 -14.37
C PRO A 310 4.44 25.37 -15.37
N GLN A 311 4.73 24.10 -15.10
CA GLN A 311 4.30 22.97 -15.93
C GLN A 311 3.54 21.96 -15.09
N ALA A 312 2.41 21.47 -15.61
CA ALA A 312 1.71 20.32 -15.07
C ALA A 312 2.08 19.07 -15.86
N CYS A 313 2.14 17.93 -15.20
CA CYS A 313 2.41 16.66 -15.85
C CYS A 313 1.18 16.13 -16.58
N PRO A 314 1.33 15.60 -17.80
CA PRO A 314 0.23 14.95 -18.49
C PRO A 314 -0.19 13.70 -17.73
N SER A 315 -1.50 13.39 -17.72
CA SER A 315 -2.00 12.10 -17.27
C SER A 315 -1.59 11.02 -18.25
N VAL A 316 -1.14 9.88 -17.75
CA VAL A 316 -0.83 8.70 -18.55
C VAL A 316 -1.96 7.69 -18.35
N PRO A 317 -2.56 7.15 -19.43
CA PRO A 317 -3.54 6.07 -19.30
C PRO A 317 -2.92 4.89 -18.54
N ASP A 318 -3.69 4.29 -17.64
CA ASP A 318 -3.32 3.08 -16.89
C ASP A 318 -2.22 3.28 -15.80
N GLU A 319 -1.78 4.52 -15.56
CA GLU A 319 -0.90 4.86 -14.42
C GLU A 319 -1.76 5.37 -13.25
N VAL A 320 -1.77 4.63 -12.14
CA VAL A 320 -2.47 5.02 -10.92
C VAL A 320 -1.65 6.09 -10.19
N GLY A 321 -2.31 7.20 -9.83
CA GLY A 321 -1.67 8.35 -9.18
C GLY A 321 -1.32 9.50 -10.14
N ARG A 322 -0.60 10.51 -9.62
CA ARG A 322 -0.23 11.70 -10.39
C ARG A 322 1.27 11.89 -10.42
N ARG A 323 1.80 12.05 -11.63
CA ARG A 323 3.17 12.51 -11.82
C ARG A 323 3.37 13.93 -11.31
N TYR A 324 4.57 14.24 -10.85
CA TYR A 324 4.88 15.54 -10.22
C TYR A 324 6.29 16.05 -10.57
N GLY A 325 6.53 17.34 -10.27
CA GLY A 325 7.75 18.05 -10.63
C GLY A 325 7.88 18.33 -12.14
N TYR A 326 8.92 19.07 -12.54
CA TYR A 326 9.20 19.24 -13.98
C TYR A 326 9.53 17.93 -14.71
N PRO A 327 10.32 17.02 -14.12
CA PRO A 327 10.62 15.73 -14.73
C PRO A 327 9.39 14.85 -14.91
N CYS A 328 8.28 15.12 -14.22
CA CYS A 328 7.13 14.23 -14.15
C CYS A 328 7.52 12.84 -13.63
N PHE A 329 8.08 12.85 -12.42
CA PHE A 329 8.38 11.65 -11.63
C PHE A 329 7.12 10.78 -11.52
N ARG A 330 7.29 9.49 -11.69
CA ARG A 330 6.22 8.49 -11.64
C ARG A 330 5.72 8.30 -10.21
N PRO A 331 4.41 8.07 -10.00
CA PRO A 331 3.89 7.57 -8.73
C PRO A 331 4.66 6.32 -8.29
N GLY A 332 4.85 6.14 -6.98
CA GLY A 332 5.59 5.01 -6.41
C GLY A 332 7.10 5.00 -6.62
N SER A 333 7.64 5.74 -7.59
CA SER A 333 9.07 5.73 -7.89
C SER A 333 9.90 6.55 -6.89
N LEU A 334 11.09 6.05 -6.53
CA LEU A 334 12.09 6.84 -5.80
C LEU A 334 12.70 7.93 -6.70
N PRO A 335 12.57 9.24 -6.40
CA PRO A 335 13.15 10.29 -7.22
C PRO A 335 14.65 10.42 -6.94
N ILE A 336 15.48 10.14 -7.94
CA ILE A 336 16.94 10.26 -7.86
C ILE A 336 17.39 11.43 -8.74
N MET A 337 17.88 12.49 -8.13
CA MET A 337 18.39 13.67 -8.82
C MET A 337 19.91 13.63 -8.88
N VAL A 338 20.45 13.33 -10.06
CA VAL A 338 21.89 13.27 -10.28
C VAL A 338 22.36 14.61 -10.82
N VAL A 339 23.12 15.35 -10.01
CA VAL A 339 23.65 16.66 -10.37
C VAL A 339 25.10 16.54 -10.82
N LEU A 340 25.36 16.90 -12.08
CA LEU A 340 26.69 16.90 -12.68
C LEU A 340 27.16 18.35 -12.82
N THR A 341 28.25 18.72 -12.15
CA THR A 341 28.80 20.08 -12.20
C THR A 341 30.29 20.08 -11.84
N ASP A 342 31.02 21.09 -12.26
CA ASP A 342 32.40 21.37 -11.86
C ASP A 342 32.50 22.53 -10.86
N THR A 343 31.37 23.10 -10.44
CA THR A 343 31.32 24.30 -9.59
C THR A 343 30.27 24.19 -8.49
N SER A 344 30.44 25.00 -7.45
CA SER A 344 29.50 25.10 -6.34
C SER A 344 28.24 25.87 -6.75
N SER A 345 27.13 25.53 -6.09
CA SER A 345 25.87 26.25 -6.23
C SER A 345 25.86 27.55 -5.44
N LYS A 346 25.28 28.60 -6.05
CA LYS A 346 24.71 29.71 -5.27
C LYS A 346 23.48 29.27 -4.50
N ASN A 347 23.24 29.92 -3.36
CA ASN A 347 22.21 29.53 -2.38
C ASN A 347 22.29 28.05 -1.96
N GLY A 348 23.47 27.44 -2.09
CA GLY A 348 23.68 26.08 -1.63
C GLY A 348 23.89 25.99 -0.10
N PRO A 349 24.14 24.78 0.41
CA PRO A 349 24.28 24.52 1.84
C PRO A 349 25.22 25.49 2.55
N ASN A 350 24.89 25.81 3.80
CA ASN A 350 25.61 26.78 4.65
C ASN A 350 25.61 28.24 4.15
N GLY A 351 24.69 28.61 3.24
CA GLY A 351 24.62 29.96 2.68
C GLY A 351 25.80 30.28 1.76
N ALA A 352 26.37 29.24 1.12
CA ALA A 352 27.46 29.39 0.17
C ALA A 352 27.05 30.31 -0.99
N SER A 353 27.81 31.39 -1.18
CA SER A 353 27.65 32.37 -2.26
C SER A 353 26.18 32.71 -2.58
N THR A 354 25.51 33.47 -1.72
CA THR A 354 24.09 33.80 -1.93
C THR A 354 23.88 34.74 -3.11
N TYR A 355 22.73 34.62 -3.77
CA TYR A 355 22.27 35.67 -4.65
C TYR A 355 22.08 36.97 -3.86
N ASN A 356 22.34 38.11 -4.50
CA ASN A 356 22.03 39.40 -3.89
C ASN A 356 20.55 39.68 -4.13
N ASP A 357 19.71 39.52 -3.10
CA ASP A 357 18.26 39.71 -3.18
C ASP A 357 17.85 41.09 -3.73
N SER A 358 18.70 42.12 -3.57
CA SER A 358 18.46 43.45 -4.13
C SER A 358 18.51 43.48 -5.66
N LEU A 359 19.08 42.43 -6.28
CA LEU A 359 19.18 42.25 -7.73
C LEU A 359 18.04 41.41 -8.32
N PHE A 360 17.20 40.80 -7.47
CA PHE A 360 16.06 39.98 -7.86
C PHE A 360 14.80 40.53 -7.18
N THR A 361 14.11 41.46 -7.85
CA THR A 361 12.93 42.13 -7.25
C THR A 361 11.62 41.66 -7.87
N THR A 362 10.63 41.36 -7.01
CA THR A 362 9.18 41.10 -7.24
C THR A 362 8.77 40.19 -8.41
N PRO A 363 8.02 39.09 -8.17
CA PRO A 363 7.33 38.77 -6.91
C PRO A 363 8.22 38.09 -5.86
N ARG A 364 9.29 37.39 -6.23
CA ARG A 364 10.29 36.81 -5.32
C ARG A 364 11.69 36.71 -5.96
N GLY A 365 12.72 36.50 -5.14
CA GLY A 365 14.07 36.14 -5.58
C GLY A 365 14.27 34.62 -5.72
N PRO A 366 15.48 34.16 -6.10
CA PRO A 366 15.85 32.75 -6.16
C PRO A 366 15.63 32.05 -4.82
N HIS A 367 15.32 30.76 -4.86
CA HIS A 367 14.99 29.99 -3.66
C HIS A 367 16.17 29.87 -2.71
N THR A 368 15.85 29.92 -1.43
CA THR A 368 16.80 29.64 -0.36
C THR A 368 17.10 28.15 -0.28
N TYR A 369 18.24 27.81 0.31
CA TYR A 369 18.61 26.43 0.59
C TYR A 369 17.52 25.65 1.33
N GLU A 370 16.89 26.28 2.32
CA GLU A 370 15.87 25.63 3.16
C GLU A 370 14.58 25.33 2.38
N GLU A 371 14.16 26.23 1.49
CA GLU A 371 13.01 25.99 0.60
C GLU A 371 13.29 24.82 -0.37
N VAL A 372 14.51 24.75 -0.90
CA VAL A 372 14.95 23.66 -1.79
C VAL A 372 15.02 22.33 -1.04
N LEU A 373 15.62 22.31 0.15
CA LEU A 373 15.69 21.08 0.94
C LEU A 373 14.29 20.60 1.35
N THR A 374 13.42 21.52 1.73
CA THR A 374 12.03 21.19 2.09
C THR A 374 11.28 20.59 0.90
N SER A 375 11.44 21.14 -0.31
CA SER A 375 10.77 20.60 -1.48
C SER A 375 11.32 19.23 -1.89
N LEU A 376 12.65 19.03 -1.80
CA LEU A 376 13.28 17.73 -2.07
C LEU A 376 12.83 16.65 -1.08
N ASN A 377 12.88 16.95 0.22
CA ASN A 377 12.43 16.00 1.25
C ASN A 377 10.92 15.77 1.20
N GLY A 378 10.13 16.76 0.80
CA GLY A 378 8.70 16.64 0.61
C GLY A 378 8.29 15.67 -0.50
N ILE A 379 9.20 15.40 -1.46
CA ILE A 379 9.02 14.36 -2.49
C ILE A 379 9.95 13.17 -2.27
N GLY A 380 10.61 13.06 -1.10
CA GLY A 380 11.54 11.97 -0.80
C GLY A 380 12.72 11.85 -1.77
N ALA A 381 13.10 12.93 -2.45
CA ALA A 381 14.16 12.89 -3.44
C ALA A 381 15.53 12.56 -2.83
N ARG A 382 16.39 11.90 -3.63
CA ARG A 382 17.77 11.57 -3.31
C ARG A 382 18.70 12.35 -4.23
N VAL A 383 19.51 13.24 -3.68
CA VAL A 383 20.44 14.07 -4.46
C VAL A 383 21.84 13.46 -4.47
N ILE A 384 22.31 13.11 -5.66
CA ILE A 384 23.65 12.58 -5.90
C ILE A 384 24.47 13.65 -6.62
N GLY A 385 25.57 14.10 -6.01
CA GLY A 385 26.53 14.98 -6.66
C GLY A 385 27.64 14.19 -7.38
N ILE A 386 27.84 14.48 -8.65
CA ILE A 386 28.99 14.01 -9.43
C ILE A 386 29.79 15.23 -9.89
N ILE A 387 30.92 15.43 -9.23
CA ILE A 387 31.71 16.65 -9.35
C ILE A 387 32.83 16.44 -10.34
N SER A 388 32.89 17.29 -11.36
CA SER A 388 33.91 17.20 -12.39
C SER A 388 35.11 18.09 -12.12
N GLY A 389 36.31 17.58 -12.41
CA GLY A 389 37.53 18.38 -12.45
C GLY A 389 38.06 18.82 -11.09
N ALA A 390 38.74 19.96 -11.06
CA ALA A 390 39.44 20.45 -9.88
C ALA A 390 38.56 21.39 -9.05
N GLU A 391 38.51 21.16 -7.73
CA GLU A 391 37.74 21.99 -6.81
C GLU A 391 38.41 23.33 -6.53
N ILE A 392 38.00 24.37 -7.26
CA ILE A 392 38.56 25.72 -7.11
C ILE A 392 37.69 26.66 -6.26
N ASP A 393 36.46 26.25 -5.92
CA ASP A 393 35.49 27.05 -5.18
C ASP A 393 35.64 26.93 -3.66
N SER A 394 35.06 27.88 -2.93
CA SER A 394 35.05 27.90 -1.47
C SER A 394 33.64 28.29 -0.95
N PRO A 395 32.86 27.35 -0.39
CA PRO A 395 33.22 25.95 -0.14
C PRO A 395 33.37 25.14 -1.46
N PRO A 396 34.20 24.08 -1.45
CA PRO A 396 34.35 23.19 -2.59
C PRO A 396 33.03 22.48 -2.94
N PRO A 397 32.74 22.25 -4.24
CA PRO A 397 31.51 21.60 -4.67
C PRO A 397 31.32 20.22 -4.05
N PHE A 398 32.37 19.42 -3.89
CA PHE A 398 32.25 18.10 -3.28
C PHE A 398 31.74 18.18 -1.84
N THR A 399 32.23 19.13 -1.04
CA THR A 399 31.75 19.32 0.34
C THR A 399 30.30 19.80 0.37
N GLN A 400 29.92 20.64 -0.59
CA GLN A 400 28.55 21.12 -0.72
C GLN A 400 27.60 19.96 -1.05
N PHE A 401 27.93 19.11 -2.03
CA PHE A 401 27.10 17.97 -2.40
C PHE A 401 27.12 16.84 -1.38
N GLN A 402 28.19 16.69 -0.57
CA GLN A 402 28.14 15.83 0.61
C GLN A 402 27.09 16.28 1.63
N THR A 403 26.84 17.59 1.73
CA THR A 403 25.79 18.13 2.62
C THR A 403 24.41 17.81 2.05
N TRP A 404 24.20 18.07 0.75
CA TRP A 404 22.97 17.65 0.05
C TRP A 404 22.68 16.16 0.21
N ALA A 405 23.69 15.32 0.00
CA ALA A 405 23.58 13.89 0.10
C ALA A 405 23.17 13.46 1.53
N ARG A 406 23.75 14.04 2.57
CA ARG A 406 23.34 13.76 3.96
C ARG A 406 21.91 14.19 4.26
N GLU A 407 21.54 15.40 3.89
CA GLU A 407 20.26 15.99 4.26
C GLU A 407 19.07 15.47 3.44
N THR A 408 19.36 14.86 2.28
CA THR A 408 18.39 14.11 1.48
C THR A 408 18.46 12.60 1.72
N GLY A 409 19.26 12.12 2.69
CA GLY A 409 19.36 10.68 2.99
C GLY A 409 20.09 9.82 1.94
N THR A 410 20.83 10.45 1.03
CA THR A 410 21.65 9.78 0.00
C THR A 410 23.00 9.33 0.58
N VAL A 411 22.96 8.30 1.42
CA VAL A 411 24.14 7.80 2.17
C VAL A 411 24.31 6.29 2.01
N ASP A 412 25.55 5.78 2.10
CA ASP A 412 25.81 4.34 2.17
C ASP A 412 25.32 3.72 3.49
N ALA A 413 25.45 2.40 3.64
CA ALA A 413 25.06 1.69 4.87
C ALA A 413 25.79 2.17 6.14
N ALA A 414 26.93 2.84 6.01
CA ALA A 414 27.68 3.43 7.11
C ALA A 414 27.33 4.91 7.39
N GLY A 415 26.38 5.48 6.64
CA GLY A 415 25.98 6.87 6.76
C GLY A 415 26.94 7.85 6.09
N ASN A 416 27.82 7.39 5.19
CA ASN A 416 28.68 8.27 4.40
C ASN A 416 27.91 8.77 3.16
N PRO A 417 27.94 10.08 2.86
CA PRO A 417 27.27 10.62 1.71
C PRO A 417 27.81 10.07 0.40
N ILE A 418 26.89 9.70 -0.49
CA ILE A 418 27.17 9.20 -1.81
C ILE A 418 27.41 10.42 -2.72
N THR A 419 28.68 10.77 -2.91
CA THR A 419 29.12 11.88 -3.76
C THR A 419 30.45 11.49 -4.38
N PHE A 420 30.63 11.78 -5.68
CA PHE A 420 31.78 11.30 -6.44
C PHE A 420 32.51 12.44 -7.14
N MET A 421 33.82 12.25 -7.31
CA MET A 421 34.66 13.06 -8.19
C MET A 421 34.92 12.30 -9.48
N ILE A 422 34.88 13.00 -10.61
CA ILE A 422 35.29 12.48 -11.92
C ILE A 422 36.35 13.39 -12.56
N SER A 423 36.95 12.92 -13.66
CA SER A 423 37.92 13.74 -14.40
C SER A 423 37.20 14.88 -15.12
N GLY A 424 37.87 16.04 -15.26
CA GLY A 424 37.38 17.25 -15.94
C GLY A 424 37.14 17.13 -17.45
N ASP A 425 37.09 15.91 -17.97
CA ASP A 425 36.71 15.57 -19.34
C ASP A 425 35.51 14.59 -19.37
N GLY A 426 34.88 14.34 -18.23
CA GLY A 426 33.81 13.35 -18.04
C GLY A 426 34.27 11.92 -17.76
N SER A 427 35.56 11.60 -17.84
CA SER A 427 36.04 10.22 -17.66
C SER A 427 35.66 9.65 -16.29
N GLY A 428 35.02 8.48 -16.31
CA GLY A 428 34.57 7.76 -15.11
C GLY A 428 33.13 8.05 -14.69
N LEU A 429 32.41 8.92 -15.40
CA LEU A 429 31.02 9.26 -15.12
C LEU A 429 30.10 8.02 -15.08
N ASP A 430 30.19 7.17 -16.09
CA ASP A 430 29.37 5.96 -16.22
C ASP A 430 29.53 5.02 -15.02
N ALA A 431 30.76 4.74 -14.62
CA ALA A 431 31.05 3.91 -13.46
C ALA A 431 30.51 4.52 -12.17
N ARG A 432 30.66 5.83 -11.97
CA ARG A 432 30.23 6.52 -10.75
C ARG A 432 28.71 6.63 -10.64
N VAL A 433 28.00 6.82 -11.75
CA VAL A 433 26.52 6.82 -11.73
C VAL A 433 25.99 5.44 -11.36
N VAL A 434 26.52 4.37 -11.95
CA VAL A 434 26.10 3.00 -11.63
C VAL A 434 26.42 2.65 -10.18
N GLU A 435 27.62 3.01 -9.71
CA GLU A 435 28.02 2.82 -8.31
C GLU A 435 27.08 3.58 -7.35
N ALA A 436 26.79 4.85 -7.64
CA ALA A 436 25.91 5.66 -6.82
C ALA A 436 24.49 5.07 -6.69
N ILE A 437 23.89 4.73 -7.82
CA ILE A 437 22.51 4.21 -7.85
C ILE A 437 22.45 2.81 -7.23
N ARG A 438 23.48 1.98 -7.45
CA ARG A 438 23.56 0.68 -6.79
C ARG A 438 23.63 0.80 -5.27
N THR A 439 24.56 1.62 -4.76
CA THR A 439 24.67 1.85 -3.32
C THR A 439 23.36 2.43 -2.77
N LEU A 440 22.69 3.31 -3.52
CA LEU A 440 21.39 3.84 -3.12
C LEU A 440 20.31 2.74 -3.02
N ALA A 441 20.21 1.88 -4.03
CA ALA A 441 19.16 0.87 -4.12
C ALA A 441 19.40 -0.33 -3.19
N GLU A 442 20.65 -0.69 -2.94
CA GLU A 442 21.04 -1.92 -2.23
C GLU A 442 21.51 -1.67 -0.78
N GLU A 443 22.02 -0.47 -0.46
CA GLU A 443 22.67 -0.20 0.83
C GLU A 443 22.04 0.93 1.64
N THR A 444 21.48 1.96 0.98
CA THR A 444 20.96 3.14 1.67
C THR A 444 19.78 2.78 2.57
N PRO A 445 19.88 2.97 3.90
CA PRO A 445 18.79 2.69 4.82
C PRO A 445 17.56 3.55 4.53
N GLN A 446 16.37 2.96 4.69
CA GLN A 446 15.09 3.62 4.50
C GLN A 446 14.22 3.48 5.73
N ASP A 447 13.47 4.53 6.04
CA ASP A 447 12.38 4.43 7.01
C ASP A 447 11.20 3.74 6.33
N ILE A 448 10.67 2.67 6.91
CA ILE A 448 9.67 1.81 6.28
C ILE A 448 8.33 2.01 6.99
N SER A 449 7.33 2.44 6.24
CA SER A 449 5.96 2.63 6.70
C SER A 449 4.97 2.03 5.71
N THR A 450 3.69 2.03 6.06
CA THR A 450 2.62 1.50 5.21
C THR A 450 1.63 2.56 4.76
N LEU A 451 1.09 2.40 3.56
CA LEU A 451 -0.07 3.12 3.05
C LEU A 451 -1.15 2.08 2.68
N THR A 452 -2.40 2.54 2.56
CA THR A 452 -3.50 1.72 2.06
C THR A 452 -4.15 2.38 0.86
N ALA A 453 -4.46 1.57 -0.16
CA ALA A 453 -5.25 1.96 -1.31
C ALA A 453 -6.57 1.18 -1.35
N ASP A 454 -7.56 1.82 -1.97
CA ASP A 454 -8.90 1.26 -2.19
C ASP A 454 -8.90 0.57 -3.55
N GLY A 455 -9.38 -0.67 -3.61
CA GLY A 455 -9.54 -1.44 -4.84
C GLY A 455 -10.91 -1.23 -5.47
N GLU A 456 -11.15 -1.90 -6.60
CA GLU A 456 -12.49 -1.93 -7.20
C GLU A 456 -13.36 -2.97 -6.49
N ASP A 457 -14.57 -2.58 -6.06
CA ASP A 457 -15.54 -3.49 -5.46
C ASP A 457 -15.97 -4.58 -6.46
N ILE A 458 -16.14 -5.81 -5.98
CA ILE A 458 -16.58 -6.95 -6.80
C ILE A 458 -17.90 -7.51 -6.25
N PRO A 459 -19.01 -7.45 -7.02
CA PRO A 459 -19.19 -6.72 -8.27
C PRO A 459 -19.25 -5.19 -8.03
N GLU A 460 -18.98 -4.41 -9.09
CA GLU A 460 -18.99 -2.94 -9.02
C GLU A 460 -20.34 -2.42 -8.46
N GLN A 461 -20.26 -1.77 -7.29
CA GLN A 461 -21.45 -1.31 -6.57
C GLN A 461 -21.90 0.08 -7.04
N PRO A 462 -23.22 0.39 -7.04
CA PRO A 462 -23.73 1.73 -7.38
C PRO A 462 -23.20 2.83 -6.46
N THR A 463 -22.87 2.46 -5.23
CA THR A 463 -22.19 3.30 -4.24
C THR A 463 -20.96 2.53 -3.75
N PRO A 464 -19.77 2.83 -4.30
CA PRO A 464 -18.56 2.12 -3.91
C PRO A 464 -18.27 2.26 -2.42
N VAL A 465 -17.87 1.16 -1.80
CA VAL A 465 -17.45 1.10 -0.41
C VAL A 465 -15.94 1.25 -0.37
N ASP A 466 -15.43 2.22 0.41
CA ASP A 466 -14.00 2.37 0.58
C ASP A 466 -13.48 1.26 1.52
N ALA A 467 -12.87 0.23 0.93
CA ALA A 467 -12.42 -1.01 1.57
C ALA A 467 -11.34 -0.76 2.63
N ARG A 468 -10.62 0.37 2.54
CA ARG A 468 -9.64 0.77 3.55
C ARG A 468 -10.27 0.96 4.93
N ASN A 469 -11.58 1.20 5.00
CA ASN A 469 -12.29 1.33 6.27
C ASN A 469 -12.38 0.01 7.07
N PHE A 470 -12.20 -1.15 6.43
CA PHE A 470 -12.09 -2.43 7.14
C PHE A 470 -10.73 -2.57 7.85
N ILE A 471 -9.69 -1.90 7.35
CA ILE A 471 -8.33 -1.91 7.92
C ILE A 471 -8.25 -0.90 9.07
N LYS A 472 -8.27 -1.38 10.32
CA LYS A 472 -8.31 -0.51 11.51
C LYS A 472 -6.93 -0.10 12.01
N ALA A 473 -5.93 -0.96 11.84
CA ALA A 473 -4.57 -0.66 12.24
C ALA A 473 -3.57 -1.52 11.46
N ILE A 474 -2.39 -0.95 11.20
CA ILE A 474 -1.22 -1.66 10.69
C ILE A 474 -0.05 -1.34 11.63
N THR A 475 0.48 -2.35 12.31
CA THR A 475 1.45 -2.19 13.40
C THR A 475 2.77 -2.90 13.08
N PRO A 476 3.91 -2.18 13.08
CA PRO A 476 5.24 -2.78 12.97
C PRO A 476 5.52 -3.87 14.02
N LEU A 477 5.87 -5.09 13.61
CA LEU A 477 6.18 -6.21 14.52
C LEU A 477 7.65 -6.57 14.58
N GLU A 478 8.29 -6.91 13.47
CA GLU A 478 9.66 -7.40 13.45
C GLU A 478 10.33 -7.14 12.10
N VAL A 479 11.66 -7.11 12.08
CA VAL A 479 12.46 -7.02 10.84
C VAL A 479 13.34 -8.25 10.76
N TYR A 480 13.45 -8.85 9.58
CA TYR A 480 14.25 -10.04 9.34
C TYR A 480 15.33 -9.77 8.30
N ASN A 481 16.51 -10.35 8.52
CA ASN A 481 17.60 -10.41 7.57
C ASN A 481 17.82 -11.87 7.17
N MET A 482 17.52 -12.22 5.91
CA MET A 482 17.57 -13.61 5.43
C MET A 482 16.84 -14.59 6.36
N GLY A 483 15.64 -14.20 6.82
CA GLY A 483 14.81 -14.99 7.73
C GLY A 483 15.24 -15.00 9.20
N VAL A 484 16.26 -14.20 9.58
CA VAL A 484 16.70 -14.07 10.98
C VAL A 484 16.25 -12.73 11.55
N ALA A 485 15.51 -12.77 12.65
CA ALA A 485 15.05 -11.60 13.38
C ALA A 485 16.20 -10.65 13.76
N VAL A 486 16.00 -9.36 13.46
CA VAL A 486 16.91 -8.26 13.77
C VAL A 486 16.45 -7.58 15.06
N PRO A 487 17.29 -7.49 16.10
CA PRO A 487 16.89 -6.86 17.35
C PRO A 487 16.53 -5.38 17.20
N GLU A 488 15.55 -4.91 17.98
CA GLU A 488 15.10 -3.50 17.98
C GLU A 488 16.22 -2.52 18.39
N THR A 489 17.25 -3.00 19.11
CA THR A 489 18.45 -2.20 19.41
C THR A 489 19.28 -1.85 18.17
N VAL A 490 19.05 -2.54 17.06
CA VAL A 490 19.72 -2.32 15.77
C VAL A 490 18.80 -1.54 14.83
N ILE A 491 17.53 -1.95 14.73
CA ILE A 491 16.50 -1.29 13.92
C ILE A 491 15.38 -0.86 14.86
N ALA A 492 15.31 0.44 15.15
CA ALA A 492 14.25 0.99 15.98
C ALA A 492 12.93 1.04 15.21
N ARG A 493 11.82 1.06 15.96
CA ARG A 493 10.49 1.28 15.40
C ARG A 493 9.62 2.09 16.34
N ASP A 494 8.55 2.66 15.80
CA ASP A 494 7.40 3.12 16.58
C ASP A 494 6.13 2.36 16.15
N ASP A 495 4.96 2.88 16.52
CA ASP A 495 3.67 2.26 16.24
C ASP A 495 3.29 2.24 14.74
N SER A 496 4.09 2.87 13.87
CA SER A 496 3.80 3.04 12.45
C SER A 496 4.98 2.80 11.50
N THR A 497 6.21 2.98 11.98
CA THR A 497 7.39 3.09 11.12
C THR A 497 8.57 2.31 11.70
N PHE A 498 9.26 1.54 10.86
CA PHE A 498 10.62 1.04 11.13
C PHE A 498 11.64 2.06 10.65
N TYR A 499 12.69 2.31 11.42
CA TYR A 499 13.69 3.33 11.08
C TYR A 499 14.99 2.72 10.55
N ALA A 500 15.53 3.31 9.49
CA ALA A 500 16.82 2.95 8.90
C ALA A 500 16.97 1.45 8.58
N VAL A 501 15.97 0.86 7.93
CA VAL A 501 16.01 -0.51 7.41
C VAL A 501 16.79 -0.53 6.10
N SER A 502 17.85 -1.34 6.02
CA SER A 502 18.56 -1.53 4.75
C SER A 502 17.74 -2.34 3.75
N PRO A 503 17.82 -2.03 2.44
CA PRO A 503 17.18 -2.83 1.39
C PRO A 503 17.55 -4.32 1.46
N GLY A 504 16.62 -5.18 1.05
CA GLY A 504 16.78 -6.64 1.07
C GLY A 504 16.47 -7.32 2.41
N HIS A 505 16.10 -6.55 3.44
CA HIS A 505 15.42 -7.11 4.62
C HIS A 505 13.95 -7.39 4.29
N THR A 506 13.31 -8.18 5.15
CA THR A 506 11.84 -8.28 5.19
C THR A 506 11.32 -7.65 6.47
N VAL A 507 10.16 -7.02 6.40
CA VAL A 507 9.50 -6.37 7.53
C VAL A 507 8.15 -7.01 7.76
N GLU A 508 7.80 -7.22 9.02
CA GLU A 508 6.55 -7.83 9.42
C GLU A 508 5.62 -6.78 10.02
N PHE A 509 4.41 -6.72 9.50
CA PHE A 509 3.35 -5.86 10.01
C PHE A 509 2.14 -6.69 10.41
N ARG A 510 1.58 -6.36 11.58
CA ARG A 510 0.27 -6.84 11.99
C ARG A 510 -0.82 -5.93 11.49
N VAL A 511 -1.76 -6.49 10.76
CA VAL A 511 -2.95 -5.80 10.28
C VAL A 511 -4.15 -6.26 11.10
N ARG A 512 -4.92 -5.29 11.60
CA ARG A 512 -6.19 -5.52 12.28
C ARG A 512 -7.33 -5.13 11.37
N PHE A 513 -8.23 -6.07 11.13
CA PHE A 513 -9.44 -5.92 10.34
C PHE A 513 -10.68 -5.98 11.24
N GLU A 514 -11.70 -5.18 10.91
CA GLU A 514 -12.97 -5.17 11.64
C GLU A 514 -14.07 -4.59 10.74
N ASN A 515 -15.22 -5.26 10.70
CA ASN A 515 -16.42 -4.73 10.05
C ASN A 515 -17.41 -4.18 11.09
N ASP A 516 -17.32 -2.88 11.34
CA ASP A 516 -18.20 -2.15 12.27
C ASP A 516 -19.18 -1.20 11.55
N PHE A 517 -19.17 -1.18 10.22
CA PHE A 517 -19.86 -0.16 9.43
C PHE A 517 -20.70 -0.69 8.27
N HIS A 518 -20.35 -1.85 7.70
CA HIS A 518 -20.98 -2.37 6.49
C HIS A 518 -21.85 -3.59 6.82
N SER A 519 -23.16 -3.39 6.82
CA SER A 519 -24.12 -4.46 7.08
C SER A 519 -24.20 -5.44 5.90
N PRO A 520 -24.46 -6.73 6.16
CA PRO A 520 -24.53 -7.76 5.13
C PRO A 520 -25.75 -7.57 4.20
N THR A 521 -25.72 -8.25 3.05
CA THR A 521 -26.81 -8.33 2.08
C THR A 521 -27.28 -9.77 1.86
N SER A 522 -28.16 -10.01 0.87
CA SER A 522 -28.67 -11.35 0.48
C SER A 522 -27.67 -12.21 -0.26
N SER A 523 -26.53 -11.61 -0.56
CA SER A 523 -25.36 -12.24 -1.11
C SER A 523 -24.19 -11.65 -0.34
N ALA A 524 -23.08 -12.36 -0.31
CA ALA A 524 -21.87 -11.76 0.19
C ALA A 524 -21.36 -10.64 -0.73
N GLN A 525 -20.43 -9.88 -0.17
CA GLN A 525 -19.86 -8.71 -0.80
C GLN A 525 -18.35 -8.77 -0.65
N VAL A 526 -17.66 -8.69 -1.79
CA VAL A 526 -16.20 -8.71 -1.87
C VAL A 526 -15.68 -7.29 -2.06
N PHE A 527 -14.76 -6.91 -1.18
CA PHE A 527 -14.07 -5.62 -1.20
C PHE A 527 -12.58 -5.85 -1.34
N LEU A 528 -11.94 -5.10 -2.24
CA LEU A 528 -10.51 -5.18 -2.46
C LEU A 528 -9.81 -3.97 -1.83
N ALA A 529 -8.74 -4.21 -1.09
CA ALA A 529 -7.84 -3.18 -0.62
C ALA A 529 -6.40 -3.59 -0.91
N GLU A 530 -5.49 -2.61 -0.99
CA GLU A 530 -4.06 -2.86 -1.13
C GLU A 530 -3.32 -2.28 0.06
N ILE A 531 -2.38 -3.04 0.62
CA ILE A 531 -1.42 -2.57 1.62
C ILE A 531 -0.08 -2.38 0.94
N LEU A 532 0.37 -1.13 0.87
CA LEU A 532 1.63 -0.75 0.24
C LEU A 532 2.68 -0.49 1.32
N VAL A 533 3.86 -1.10 1.17
CA VAL A 533 5.04 -0.76 1.96
C VAL A 533 5.87 0.28 1.21
N VAL A 534 6.07 1.42 1.87
CA VAL A 534 6.79 2.56 1.31
C VAL A 534 8.05 2.89 2.09
N GLY A 535 9.12 3.15 1.34
CA GLY A 535 10.40 3.64 1.82
C GLY A 535 10.44 5.17 1.86
N ASN A 536 10.76 5.71 3.03
CA ASN A 536 10.83 7.14 3.35
C ASN A 536 9.56 7.91 2.95
N GLY A 537 8.40 7.24 3.01
CA GLY A 537 7.09 7.78 2.65
C GLY A 537 6.85 8.02 1.15
N VAL A 538 7.73 7.54 0.25
CA VAL A 538 7.62 7.82 -1.18
C VAL A 538 7.83 6.60 -2.07
N ALA A 539 8.89 5.82 -1.85
CA ALA A 539 9.24 4.74 -2.75
C ALA A 539 8.43 3.48 -2.44
N GLU A 540 7.61 3.01 -3.37
CA GLU A 540 6.92 1.73 -3.25
C GLU A 540 7.95 0.58 -3.31
N LEU A 541 8.00 -0.21 -2.24
CA LEU A 541 8.96 -1.30 -2.08
C LEU A 541 8.29 -2.66 -2.30
N ASP A 542 7.08 -2.81 -1.79
CA ASP A 542 6.25 -4.01 -1.91
C ASP A 542 4.79 -3.66 -1.70
N SER A 543 3.90 -4.54 -2.13
CA SER A 543 2.48 -4.45 -1.81
C SER A 543 1.87 -5.84 -1.70
N HIS A 544 0.76 -5.92 -0.96
CA HIS A 544 -0.10 -7.10 -0.90
C HIS A 544 -1.54 -6.65 -1.11
N ASP A 545 -2.23 -7.39 -1.97
CA ASP A 545 -3.68 -7.28 -2.12
C ASP A 545 -4.37 -7.99 -0.95
N VAL A 546 -5.48 -7.40 -0.52
CA VAL A 546 -6.30 -7.87 0.59
C VAL A 546 -7.72 -8.00 0.08
N VAL A 547 -8.19 -9.24 0.04
CA VAL A 547 -9.57 -9.59 -0.26
C VAL A 547 -10.35 -9.64 1.04
N ILE A 548 -11.38 -8.81 1.13
CA ILE A 548 -12.26 -8.72 2.30
C ILE A 548 -13.64 -9.18 1.90
N VAL A 549 -14.16 -10.18 2.59
CA VAL A 549 -15.51 -10.68 2.39
C VAL A 549 -16.39 -10.27 3.55
N VAL A 550 -17.50 -9.63 3.23
CA VAL A 550 -18.63 -9.50 4.16
C VAL A 550 -19.63 -10.57 3.75
N PRO A 551 -19.86 -11.61 4.58
CA PRO A 551 -20.73 -12.72 4.24
C PRO A 551 -22.18 -12.27 4.10
N ALA A 552 -23.01 -13.15 3.53
CA ALA A 552 -24.44 -12.95 3.50
C ALA A 552 -25.00 -12.84 4.94
N GLY A 553 -26.16 -12.21 5.09
CA GLY A 553 -26.80 -12.13 6.38
C GLY A 553 -27.46 -13.46 6.73
N SER A 554 -27.05 -14.12 7.81
CA SER A 554 -27.75 -15.25 8.45
C SER A 554 -29.01 -14.78 9.19
N GLY A 555 -29.84 -13.95 8.56
CA GLY A 555 -31.00 -13.31 9.19
C GLY A 555 -31.92 -12.63 8.18
N PRO A 556 -33.23 -12.47 8.49
CA PRO A 556 -34.20 -11.94 7.54
C PRO A 556 -33.72 -10.61 6.98
N LEU A 557 -33.57 -10.56 5.66
CA LEU A 557 -33.22 -9.36 4.96
C LEU A 557 -34.50 -8.57 4.70
N ILE A 558 -34.77 -7.65 5.62
CA ILE A 558 -35.88 -6.69 5.60
C ILE A 558 -35.96 -5.83 4.34
#